data_AF-A0A5D4S1Z1-F1
#
_entry.id   AF-A0A5D4S1Z1-F1
#
_cell.length_a   1.000
_cell.length_b   1.000
_cell.length_c   1.000
_cell.angle_alpha   90.00
_cell.angle_beta   90.00
_cell.angle_gamma   90.00
#
_symmetry.space_group_name_H-M   'P 1'
#
loop_
_entity.id
_entity.type
_entity.pdbx_description
1 polymer ?
#
loop_
_entity_poly.entity_id
_entity_poly.type
_entity_poly.pdbx_seq_one_letter_code
_entity_poly.pdbx_strand_id
1 'polypeptide(L)'
;MKKIIIGGTASLLGIGIAVGTYLFETAPSTHLPSEIGTPPEQKSPPENDDTLQPIESNGPIGYALAGELKITYDDGEHWSRVPVGIESLFAGEYNGQENELIEHSFYLSDDRSAFLYVEGADNQRVKLLYSLDRGDTWKVADIDGTIAPRFRKVDFLNEADGYVVYTGERTMSSEATKVFLTHDGGESWTEVPHPDHYRLLYDGNFIDEKTGFLSYGILNPEEPDLYVTQDGGQSWVSASIEIPDEYHHIFTTAETPYIEGNDLVLLVNQGSSGDYKGGKVKGKFISEDNGLSWSFQHEVYADE
;
A
#
# COMPACT_ATOMS: atom_id res chain seq x y z
N MET A 1 45.50 -25.41 48.85
CA MET A 1 46.30 -24.23 49.25
C MET A 1 46.05 -23.08 48.28
N LYS A 2 45.33 -22.04 48.73
CA LYS A 2 45.47 -20.58 48.48
C LYS A 2 44.09 -19.89 48.42
N LYS A 3 44.00 -18.83 49.23
CA LYS A 3 42.89 -17.88 49.48
C LYS A 3 42.76 -16.90 48.28
N ILE A 4 41.64 -16.18 48.07
CA ILE A 4 41.27 -14.89 48.71
C ILE A 4 39.78 -14.55 48.40
N ILE A 5 39.19 -13.77 49.32
CA ILE A 5 37.82 -13.25 49.48
C ILE A 5 37.60 -11.93 48.71
N ILE A 6 36.33 -11.60 48.43
CA ILE A 6 35.60 -10.29 48.45
C ILE A 6 34.54 -10.38 47.32
N GLY A 7 33.24 -10.14 47.44
CA GLY A 7 32.35 -9.52 48.42
C GLY A 7 31.22 -8.83 47.62
N GLY A 8 29.96 -8.84 48.11
CA GLY A 8 28.92 -7.91 47.60
C GLY A 8 27.53 -8.48 47.30
N THR A 9 26.63 -8.34 48.29
CA THR A 9 25.20 -7.99 48.18
C THR A 9 24.23 -8.89 47.39
N ALA A 10 23.52 -9.75 48.11
CA ALA A 10 22.16 -10.15 47.80
C ALA A 10 21.35 -10.14 49.11
N SER A 11 20.52 -9.10 49.34
CA SER A 11 19.39 -9.08 50.31
C SER A 11 18.81 -7.65 50.41
N LEU A 12 17.94 -7.24 49.49
CA LEU A 12 17.13 -6.01 49.63
C LEU A 12 15.73 -6.16 49.02
N LEU A 13 15.15 -7.36 49.10
CA LEU A 13 13.74 -7.62 48.80
C LEU A 13 13.11 -8.27 50.05
N GLY A 14 12.73 -7.45 51.01
CA GLY A 14 12.12 -7.93 52.25
C GLY A 14 11.69 -6.87 53.26
N ILE A 15 12.14 -5.61 53.12
CA ILE A 15 11.83 -4.55 54.09
C ILE A 15 10.74 -3.57 53.58
N GLY A 16 10.50 -3.50 52.26
CA GLY A 16 9.53 -2.55 51.68
C GLY A 16 8.05 -2.90 51.88
N ILE A 17 7.70 -4.18 52.06
CA ILE A 17 6.29 -4.61 52.16
C ILE A 17 5.74 -4.42 53.59
N ALA A 18 6.58 -4.47 54.62
CA ALA A 18 6.13 -4.36 56.02
C ALA A 18 5.90 -2.92 56.51
N VAL A 19 6.48 -1.90 55.83
CA VAL A 19 6.28 -0.49 56.19
C VAL A 19 5.00 0.09 55.57
N GLY A 20 4.61 -0.39 54.38
CA GLY A 20 3.41 0.08 53.69
C GLY A 20 2.09 -0.31 54.36
N THR A 21 2.02 -1.48 54.98
CA THR A 21 0.81 -1.95 55.68
C THR A 21 0.58 -1.24 57.02
N TYR A 22 1.63 -0.83 57.73
CA TYR A 22 1.51 -0.15 59.02
C TYR A 22 1.01 1.31 58.90
N LEU A 23 1.34 2.00 57.80
CA LEU A 23 0.90 3.38 57.56
C LEU A 23 -0.56 3.48 57.10
N PHE A 24 -1.15 2.40 56.57
CA PHE A 24 -2.55 2.39 56.13
C PHE A 24 -3.53 2.10 57.27
N GLU A 25 -3.09 1.41 58.34
CA GLU A 25 -3.94 1.01 59.47
C GLU A 25 -4.13 2.10 60.55
N THR A 26 -3.40 3.21 60.48
CA THR A 26 -3.43 4.27 61.52
C THR A 26 -4.02 5.62 61.06
N ALA A 27 -4.58 5.68 59.85
CA ALA A 27 -5.24 6.89 59.37
C ALA A 27 -6.66 7.03 59.97
N PRO A 28 -6.97 8.14 60.67
CA PRO A 28 -8.29 8.36 61.27
C PRO A 28 -9.38 8.66 60.22
N SER A 29 -10.55 8.02 60.36
CA SER A 29 -11.73 8.24 59.50
C SER A 29 -12.32 9.64 59.68
N THR A 30 -12.14 10.52 58.70
CA THR A 30 -12.83 11.83 58.66
C THR A 30 -14.11 11.75 57.83
N HIS A 31 -15.22 12.15 58.44
CA HIS A 31 -16.54 12.29 57.82
C HIS A 31 -16.51 13.24 56.61
N LEU A 32 -17.17 12.84 55.52
CA LEU A 32 -17.37 13.63 54.29
C LEU A 32 -18.31 14.84 54.54
N PRO A 33 -17.96 16.05 54.08
CA PRO A 33 -18.92 17.13 53.92
C PRO A 33 -19.73 16.93 52.63
N SER A 34 -21.05 16.99 52.75
CA SER A 34 -22.00 17.03 51.64
C SER A 34 -22.02 18.43 51.04
N GLU A 35 -21.22 18.69 50.02
CA GLU A 35 -21.41 19.66 48.92
C GLU A 35 -20.07 19.93 48.23
N ILE A 36 -19.91 19.45 46.99
CA ILE A 36 -18.83 19.86 46.09
C ILE A 36 -19.51 20.50 44.88
N GLY A 37 -19.34 21.81 44.74
CA GLY A 37 -19.82 22.57 43.58
C GLY A 37 -19.16 22.10 42.28
N THR A 38 -19.89 22.23 41.18
CA THR A 38 -19.43 21.91 39.83
C THR A 38 -18.11 22.61 39.51
N PRO A 39 -17.05 21.89 39.07
CA PRO A 39 -15.84 22.53 38.58
C PRO A 39 -16.15 23.40 37.37
N PRO A 40 -15.50 24.57 37.18
CA PRO A 40 -15.70 25.37 35.99
C PRO A 40 -15.26 24.56 34.76
N GLU A 41 -16.12 24.58 33.74
CA GLU A 41 -15.88 23.96 32.44
C GLU A 41 -14.56 24.48 31.87
N GLN A 42 -13.54 23.62 31.92
CA GLN A 42 -12.24 23.92 31.36
C GLN A 42 -12.40 23.81 29.85
N LYS A 43 -12.67 24.94 29.19
CA LYS A 43 -12.59 25.03 27.73
C LYS A 43 -11.23 24.49 27.32
N SER A 44 -11.24 23.41 26.56
CA SER A 44 -10.09 22.94 25.81
C SER A 44 -9.46 24.15 25.11
N PRO A 45 -8.13 24.29 25.09
CA PRO A 45 -7.50 25.19 24.13
C PRO A 45 -8.01 24.80 22.74
N PRO A 46 -8.18 25.75 21.79
CA PRO A 46 -8.47 25.37 20.42
C PRO A 46 -7.39 24.36 20.01
N GLU A 47 -7.80 23.20 19.50
CA GLU A 47 -6.90 22.40 18.67
C GLU A 47 -6.33 23.38 17.65
N ASN A 48 -4.99 23.49 17.59
CA ASN A 48 -4.37 24.18 16.49
C ASN A 48 -4.95 23.52 15.24
N ASP A 49 -5.69 24.31 14.47
CA ASP A 49 -5.97 24.04 13.06
C ASP A 49 -4.61 24.17 12.37
N ASP A 50 -3.74 23.16 12.59
CA ASP A 50 -2.55 22.95 11.79
C ASP A 50 -3.11 22.74 10.39
N THR A 51 -2.97 23.77 9.56
CA THR A 51 -3.40 23.78 8.17
C THR A 51 -2.92 22.48 7.53
N LEU A 52 -3.85 21.58 7.21
CA LEU A 52 -3.55 20.33 6.54
C LEU A 52 -2.81 20.66 5.24
N GLN A 53 -1.61 20.12 5.09
CA GLN A 53 -0.86 20.21 3.84
C GLN A 53 -1.22 18.96 3.01
N PRO A 54 -1.67 19.13 1.75
CA PRO A 54 -1.98 17.99 0.92
C PRO A 54 -0.71 17.21 0.58
N ILE A 55 -0.82 15.89 0.68
CA ILE A 55 0.06 15.00 -0.07
C ILE A 55 -0.49 15.04 -1.49
N GLU A 56 0.22 15.76 -2.36
CA GLU A 56 -0.20 15.94 -3.76
C GLU A 56 -0.19 14.60 -4.50
N SER A 57 -1.26 14.37 -5.26
CA SER A 57 -1.39 13.20 -6.11
C SER A 57 -1.50 13.60 -7.59
N ASN A 58 -2.19 14.70 -7.90
CA ASN A 58 -2.35 15.20 -9.27
C ASN A 58 -2.76 16.68 -9.28
N GLY A 59 -1.78 17.58 -9.32
CA GLY A 59 -2.04 19.03 -9.31
C GLY A 59 -2.79 19.47 -8.05
N PRO A 60 -3.89 20.23 -8.14
CA PRO A 60 -4.61 20.73 -6.96
C PRO A 60 -5.33 19.61 -6.17
N ILE A 61 -5.30 18.38 -6.67
CA ILE A 61 -5.95 17.22 -6.06
C ILE A 61 -4.95 16.52 -5.14
N GLY A 62 -5.35 16.36 -3.89
CA GLY A 62 -4.52 15.73 -2.88
C GLY A 62 -5.34 15.13 -1.75
N TYR A 63 -4.63 14.53 -0.80
CA TYR A 63 -5.23 13.96 0.40
C TYR A 63 -4.42 14.33 1.65
N ALA A 64 -5.03 14.12 2.82
CA ALA A 64 -4.34 14.21 4.09
C ALA A 64 -4.81 13.10 5.04
N LEU A 65 -3.87 12.60 5.85
CA LEU A 65 -4.11 11.63 6.92
C LEU A 65 -3.86 12.31 8.28
N ALA A 66 -4.95 12.71 8.95
CA ALA A 66 -4.88 13.37 10.25
C ALA A 66 -6.01 12.87 11.16
N GLY A 67 -5.86 11.64 11.65
CA GLY A 67 -6.91 10.91 12.41
C GLY A 67 -8.09 10.43 11.56
N GLU A 68 -8.31 11.06 10.41
CA GLU A 68 -9.21 10.62 9.33
C GLU A 68 -8.57 10.92 7.96
N LEU A 69 -9.07 10.25 6.92
CA LEU A 69 -8.71 10.54 5.54
C LEU A 69 -9.59 11.69 5.02
N LYS A 70 -8.95 12.71 4.46
CA LYS A 70 -9.61 13.82 3.75
C LYS A 70 -9.01 13.99 2.37
N ILE A 71 -9.82 14.48 1.43
CA ILE A 71 -9.40 14.85 0.08
C ILE A 71 -9.66 16.33 -0.17
N THR A 72 -8.87 16.91 -1.07
CA THR A 72 -9.01 18.27 -1.59
C THR A 72 -8.92 18.25 -3.11
N TYR A 73 -9.56 19.23 -3.74
CA TYR A 73 -9.53 19.47 -5.20
C TYR A 73 -9.01 20.88 -5.54
N ASP A 74 -8.51 21.60 -4.54
CA ASP A 74 -8.14 23.00 -4.60
C ASP A 74 -6.94 23.32 -3.69
N ASP A 75 -5.94 22.43 -3.70
CA ASP A 75 -4.65 22.61 -3.01
C ASP A 75 -4.81 22.88 -1.50
N GLY A 76 -5.77 22.18 -0.89
CA GLY A 76 -6.03 22.25 0.55
C GLY A 76 -6.84 23.45 1.01
N GLU A 77 -7.41 24.25 0.10
CA GLU A 77 -8.36 25.33 0.46
C GLU A 77 -9.64 24.75 1.07
N HIS A 78 -10.16 23.66 0.51
CA HIS A 78 -11.31 22.92 1.02
C HIS A 78 -11.02 21.43 1.15
N TRP A 79 -11.59 20.84 2.21
CA TRP A 79 -11.40 19.45 2.57
C TRP A 79 -12.74 18.71 2.69
N SER A 80 -12.85 17.59 2.00
CA SER A 80 -13.97 16.66 2.10
C SER A 80 -13.52 15.39 2.83
N ARG A 81 -14.31 14.94 3.80
CA ARG A 81 -14.03 13.72 4.55
C ARG A 81 -14.31 12.49 3.67
N VAL A 82 -13.38 11.54 3.68
CA VAL A 82 -13.62 10.20 3.11
C VAL A 82 -14.21 9.30 4.21
N PRO A 83 -15.39 8.67 4.01
CA PRO A 83 -16.08 7.89 5.04
C PRO A 83 -15.49 6.48 5.22
N VAL A 84 -14.19 6.39 5.49
CA VAL A 84 -13.46 5.14 5.75
C VAL A 84 -12.57 5.29 6.99
N GLY A 85 -12.44 4.22 7.77
CA GLY A 85 -11.50 4.18 8.89
C GLY A 85 -10.07 4.01 8.38
N ILE A 86 -9.12 4.76 8.95
CA ILE A 86 -7.71 4.70 8.57
C ILE A 86 -7.15 3.27 8.66
N GLU A 87 -7.47 2.56 9.74
CA GLU A 87 -7.06 1.16 9.95
C GLU A 87 -7.44 0.24 8.78
N SER A 88 -8.59 0.48 8.13
CA SER A 88 -9.06 -0.32 7.00
C SER A 88 -8.26 -0.06 5.72
N LEU A 89 -7.66 1.12 5.56
CA LEU A 89 -6.82 1.45 4.41
C LEU A 89 -5.49 0.69 4.45
N PHE A 90 -5.01 0.40 5.67
CA PHE A 90 -3.72 -0.26 5.91
C PHE A 90 -3.83 -1.75 6.27
N ALA A 91 -5.03 -2.24 6.57
CA ALA A 91 -5.25 -3.65 6.91
C ALA A 91 -4.72 -4.64 5.84
N GLY A 92 -4.30 -5.82 6.31
CA GLY A 92 -3.63 -6.85 5.50
C GLY A 92 -2.18 -7.06 5.92
N GLU A 93 -1.34 -7.56 5.02
CA GLU A 93 0.11 -7.69 5.23
C GLU A 93 0.89 -6.47 4.74
N TYR A 94 0.41 -5.28 5.09
CA TYR A 94 1.15 -4.05 4.85
C TYR A 94 2.19 -3.83 5.97
N ASN A 95 3.44 -3.53 5.58
CA ASN A 95 4.54 -3.28 6.52
C ASN A 95 5.20 -1.91 6.30
N GLY A 96 4.57 -1.04 5.50
CA GLY A 96 5.07 0.30 5.25
C GLY A 96 4.65 1.28 6.34
N GLN A 97 4.97 2.56 6.14
CA GLN A 97 4.53 3.61 7.05
C GLN A 97 3.05 3.95 6.79
N GLU A 98 2.30 4.25 7.85
CA GLU A 98 0.86 4.58 7.78
C GLU A 98 0.60 6.09 7.86
N ASN A 99 1.60 6.88 7.46
CA ASN A 99 1.51 8.34 7.32
C ASN A 99 1.13 8.79 5.90
N GLU A 100 1.25 7.88 4.93
CA GLU A 100 0.86 8.07 3.53
C GLU A 100 0.00 6.88 3.10
N LEU A 101 -0.92 7.10 2.16
CA LEU A 101 -1.70 6.00 1.60
C LEU A 101 -0.75 5.02 0.90
N ILE A 102 -1.14 3.75 0.90
CA ILE A 102 -0.40 2.72 0.16
C ILE A 102 -0.37 3.11 -1.31
N GLU A 103 0.83 3.15 -1.87
CA GLU A 103 1.03 3.54 -3.26
C GLU A 103 0.13 2.72 -4.18
N HIS A 104 -0.53 3.42 -5.11
CA HIS A 104 -1.50 2.88 -6.06
C HIS A 104 -2.75 2.20 -5.47
N SER A 105 -2.95 2.19 -4.14
CA SER A 105 -4.19 1.67 -3.54
C SER A 105 -5.37 2.64 -3.64
N PHE A 106 -5.21 3.73 -4.38
CA PHE A 106 -6.19 4.78 -4.57
C PHE A 106 -6.04 5.42 -5.95
N TYR A 107 -7.08 6.08 -6.41
CA TYR A 107 -7.13 6.83 -7.67
C TYR A 107 -7.79 8.19 -7.42
N LEU A 108 -7.13 9.27 -7.87
CA LEU A 108 -7.62 10.63 -7.75
C LEU A 108 -7.52 11.35 -9.10
N SER A 109 -8.63 11.93 -9.53
CA SER A 109 -8.78 12.75 -10.74
C SER A 109 -9.83 13.83 -10.51
N ASP A 110 -10.07 14.71 -11.47
CA ASP A 110 -10.96 15.87 -11.33
C ASP A 110 -12.40 15.55 -10.91
N ASP A 111 -12.89 14.36 -11.26
CA ASP A 111 -14.25 13.90 -11.00
C ASP A 111 -14.32 12.59 -10.22
N ARG A 112 -13.22 11.84 -10.11
CA ARG A 112 -13.18 10.55 -9.41
C ARG A 112 -12.21 10.52 -8.26
N SER A 113 -12.71 10.07 -7.11
CA SER A 113 -11.90 9.56 -6.00
C SER A 113 -12.24 8.11 -5.75
N ALA A 114 -11.24 7.25 -5.63
CA ALA A 114 -11.45 5.84 -5.32
C ALA A 114 -10.35 5.32 -4.37
N PHE A 115 -10.73 4.55 -3.35
CA PHE A 115 -9.84 4.03 -2.33
C PHE A 115 -10.12 2.55 -2.10
N LEU A 116 -9.09 1.71 -2.28
CA LEU A 116 -9.14 0.33 -1.83
C LEU A 116 -8.96 0.27 -0.31
N TYR A 117 -9.82 -0.50 0.34
CA TYR A 117 -9.74 -0.76 1.76
C TYR A 117 -10.13 -2.20 2.06
N VAL A 118 -9.74 -2.68 3.24
CA VAL A 118 -10.01 -4.04 3.69
C VAL A 118 -10.95 -4.01 4.89
N GLU A 119 -12.02 -4.80 4.81
CA GLU A 119 -12.99 -4.94 5.88
C GLU A 119 -13.07 -6.40 6.36
N GLY A 120 -13.25 -6.58 7.67
CA GLY A 120 -13.37 -7.90 8.30
C GLY A 120 -12.05 -8.41 8.88
N ALA A 121 -12.13 -9.25 9.91
CA ALA A 121 -10.96 -9.83 10.58
C ALA A 121 -10.59 -11.21 10.01
N ASP A 122 -11.53 -12.17 10.03
CA ASP A 122 -11.27 -13.56 9.66
C ASP A 122 -11.60 -13.88 8.18
N ASN A 123 -12.47 -13.08 7.55
CA ASN A 123 -12.87 -13.24 6.15
C ASN A 123 -12.79 -11.88 5.47
N GLN A 124 -11.56 -11.41 5.30
CA GLN A 124 -11.26 -10.08 4.78
C GLN A 124 -11.85 -9.91 3.38
N ARG A 125 -12.53 -8.78 3.16
CA ARG A 125 -13.05 -8.34 1.87
C ARG A 125 -12.28 -7.12 1.42
N VAL A 126 -11.74 -7.16 0.20
CA VAL A 126 -11.21 -5.99 -0.49
C VAL A 126 -12.40 -5.25 -1.08
N LYS A 127 -12.52 -3.97 -0.75
CA LYS A 127 -13.62 -3.10 -1.18
C LYS A 127 -13.07 -1.84 -1.80
N LEU A 128 -13.85 -1.26 -2.71
CA LEU A 128 -13.58 0.04 -3.30
C LEU A 128 -14.61 1.04 -2.78
N LEU A 129 -14.15 2.04 -2.06
CA LEU A 129 -14.94 3.22 -1.72
C LEU A 129 -14.66 4.29 -2.78
N TYR A 130 -15.69 4.77 -3.48
CA TYR A 130 -15.50 5.74 -4.55
C TYR A 130 -16.56 6.84 -4.59
N SER A 131 -16.20 7.97 -5.16
CA SER A 131 -17.03 9.14 -5.43
C SER A 131 -16.80 9.60 -6.87
N LEU A 132 -17.88 10.03 -7.52
CA LEU A 132 -17.90 10.61 -8.88
C LEU A 132 -18.34 12.09 -8.86
N ASP A 133 -18.39 12.70 -7.68
CA ASP A 133 -18.89 14.04 -7.42
C ASP A 133 -18.03 14.77 -6.39
N ARG A 134 -16.70 14.60 -6.50
CA ARG A 134 -15.70 15.30 -5.68
C ARG A 134 -15.84 15.10 -4.16
N GLY A 135 -16.34 13.95 -3.76
CA GLY A 135 -16.52 13.56 -2.36
C GLY A 135 -17.85 14.00 -1.74
N ASP A 136 -18.79 14.56 -2.52
CA ASP A 136 -20.13 14.92 -2.06
C ASP A 136 -20.94 13.67 -1.69
N THR A 137 -20.85 12.61 -2.51
CA THR A 137 -21.46 11.31 -2.23
C THR A 137 -20.48 10.16 -2.47
N TRP A 138 -20.71 9.07 -1.75
CA TRP A 138 -19.82 7.91 -1.76
C TRP A 138 -20.61 6.63 -2.00
N LYS A 139 -20.05 5.76 -2.86
CA LYS A 139 -20.54 4.41 -3.13
C LYS A 139 -19.47 3.40 -2.74
N VAL A 140 -19.91 2.17 -2.44
CA VAL A 140 -19.02 1.05 -2.13
C VAL A 140 -19.27 -0.07 -3.13
N ALA A 141 -18.21 -0.53 -3.77
CA ALA A 141 -18.19 -1.78 -4.51
C ALA A 141 -17.44 -2.85 -3.72
N ASP A 142 -18.01 -4.05 -3.68
CA ASP A 142 -17.35 -5.23 -3.11
C ASP A 142 -16.55 -5.90 -4.24
N ILE A 143 -15.22 -5.96 -4.10
CA ILE A 143 -14.35 -6.55 -5.13
C ILE A 143 -14.38 -8.07 -4.96
N ASP A 144 -13.65 -8.58 -3.98
CA ASP A 144 -13.76 -9.97 -3.53
C ASP A 144 -13.04 -10.19 -2.18
N GLY A 145 -13.04 -11.42 -1.67
CA GLY A 145 -12.38 -11.83 -0.45
C GLY A 145 -10.97 -12.33 -0.69
N THR A 146 -10.14 -12.21 0.36
CA THR A 146 -8.83 -12.86 0.45
C THR A 146 -8.40 -12.91 1.91
N ILE A 147 -7.29 -13.58 2.20
CA ILE A 147 -6.68 -13.59 3.52
C ILE A 147 -5.40 -12.75 3.46
N ALA A 148 -5.31 -11.76 4.33
CA ALA A 148 -4.14 -10.94 4.58
C ALA A 148 -3.55 -10.36 3.28
N PRO A 149 -4.26 -9.43 2.60
CA PRO A 149 -3.81 -8.89 1.33
C PRO A 149 -2.48 -8.14 1.48
N ARG A 150 -1.51 -8.43 0.60
CA ARG A 150 -0.16 -7.83 0.64
C ARG A 150 -0.02 -6.68 -0.35
N PHE A 151 -0.28 -6.96 -1.62
CA PHE A 151 -0.27 -5.98 -2.72
C PHE A 151 -1.71 -5.61 -3.09
N ARG A 152 -1.94 -4.35 -3.46
CA ARG A 152 -3.22 -3.88 -3.98
C ARG A 152 -3.01 -2.61 -4.82
N LYS A 153 -3.67 -2.56 -5.97
CA LYS A 153 -3.62 -1.47 -6.93
C LYS A 153 -4.99 -1.28 -7.56
N VAL A 154 -5.40 -0.03 -7.75
CA VAL A 154 -6.59 0.35 -8.50
C VAL A 154 -6.24 1.49 -9.46
N ASP A 155 -6.80 1.44 -10.66
CA ASP A 155 -6.68 2.51 -11.63
C ASP A 155 -7.84 2.48 -12.63
N PHE A 156 -8.02 3.58 -13.34
CA PHE A 156 -9.05 3.73 -14.37
C PHE A 156 -8.42 4.23 -15.66
N LEU A 157 -8.69 3.49 -16.74
CA LEU A 157 -8.21 3.78 -18.09
C LEU A 157 -9.04 4.89 -18.73
N ASN A 158 -10.33 4.95 -18.38
CA ASN A 158 -11.28 5.95 -18.80
C ASN A 158 -12.47 6.02 -17.80
N GLU A 159 -13.55 6.70 -18.17
CA GLU A 159 -14.73 6.85 -17.29
C GLU A 159 -15.42 5.51 -16.94
N ALA A 160 -15.35 4.51 -17.82
CA ALA A 160 -16.02 3.21 -17.66
C ALA A 160 -15.05 2.09 -17.27
N ASP A 161 -13.87 2.05 -17.89
CA ASP A 161 -12.93 0.94 -17.80
C ASP A 161 -11.88 1.18 -16.71
N GLY A 162 -11.68 0.17 -15.87
CA GLY A 162 -10.68 0.20 -14.80
C GLY A 162 -10.30 -1.20 -14.35
N TYR A 163 -9.24 -1.27 -13.55
CA TYR A 163 -8.71 -2.53 -13.06
C TYR A 163 -8.39 -2.45 -11.56
N VAL A 164 -8.52 -3.60 -10.90
CA VAL A 164 -8.01 -3.84 -9.56
C VAL A 164 -7.12 -5.07 -9.60
N VAL A 165 -5.89 -4.94 -9.10
CA VAL A 165 -4.98 -6.08 -8.90
C VAL A 165 -4.65 -6.14 -7.43
N TYR A 166 -4.81 -7.30 -6.80
CA TYR A 166 -4.35 -7.50 -5.43
C TYR A 166 -3.85 -8.92 -5.20
N THR A 167 -3.05 -9.09 -4.15
CA THR A 167 -2.53 -10.39 -3.74
C THR A 167 -2.88 -10.71 -2.30
N GLY A 168 -2.80 -11.99 -1.92
CA GLY A 168 -3.03 -12.46 -0.56
C GLY A 168 -2.68 -13.93 -0.39
N GLU A 169 -3.10 -14.54 0.72
CA GLU A 169 -2.94 -15.97 1.01
C GLU A 169 -1.47 -16.43 0.96
N ARG A 170 -0.57 -15.53 1.39
CA ARG A 170 0.87 -15.75 1.25
C ARG A 170 1.34 -16.92 2.10
N THR A 171 2.05 -17.86 1.46
CA THR A 171 2.70 -19.00 2.09
C THR A 171 4.14 -19.09 1.61
N MET A 172 5.10 -18.92 2.53
CA MET A 172 6.53 -18.87 2.21
C MET A 172 6.82 -17.78 1.15
N SER A 173 7.33 -18.15 -0.01
CA SER A 173 7.64 -17.24 -1.12
C SER A 173 6.56 -17.24 -2.20
N SER A 174 5.35 -17.69 -1.84
CA SER A 174 4.22 -17.80 -2.75
C SER A 174 2.99 -17.04 -2.27
N GLU A 175 2.21 -16.49 -3.20
CA GLU A 175 0.93 -15.83 -2.91
C GLU A 175 -0.09 -16.03 -4.04
N ALA A 176 -1.36 -15.83 -3.72
CA ALA A 176 -2.43 -15.76 -4.70
C ALA A 176 -2.47 -14.35 -5.32
N THR A 177 -2.62 -14.27 -6.64
CA THR A 177 -2.88 -13.02 -7.38
C THR A 177 -4.32 -13.02 -7.85
N LYS A 178 -5.00 -11.87 -7.76
CA LYS A 178 -6.33 -11.69 -8.35
C LYS A 178 -6.36 -10.42 -9.18
N VAL A 179 -7.07 -10.49 -10.31
CA VAL A 179 -7.23 -9.40 -11.27
C VAL A 179 -8.72 -9.22 -11.54
N PHE A 180 -9.20 -8.00 -11.38
CA PHE A 180 -10.58 -7.62 -11.62
C PHE A 180 -10.65 -6.48 -12.60
N LEU A 181 -11.62 -6.56 -13.52
CA LEU A 181 -11.93 -5.49 -14.46
C LEU A 181 -13.33 -4.95 -14.21
N THR A 182 -13.50 -3.66 -14.46
CA THR A 182 -14.81 -2.99 -14.55
C THR A 182 -14.98 -2.38 -15.93
N HIS A 183 -16.23 -2.33 -16.40
CA HIS A 183 -16.64 -1.68 -17.65
C HIS A 183 -17.84 -0.74 -17.41
N ASP A 184 -18.14 -0.41 -16.16
CA ASP A 184 -19.27 0.42 -15.74
C ASP A 184 -18.87 1.52 -14.74
N GLY A 185 -17.59 1.91 -14.74
CA GLY A 185 -17.07 2.98 -13.89
C GLY A 185 -16.82 2.57 -12.44
N GLY A 186 -16.70 1.26 -12.18
CA GLY A 186 -16.44 0.71 -10.86
C GLY A 186 -17.70 0.36 -10.07
N GLU A 187 -18.88 0.33 -10.69
CA GLU A 187 -20.12 -0.13 -10.05
C GLU A 187 -20.10 -1.65 -9.84
N SER A 188 -19.56 -2.40 -10.80
CA SER A 188 -19.32 -3.83 -10.70
C SER A 188 -17.94 -4.24 -11.22
N TRP A 189 -17.42 -5.33 -10.66
CA TRP A 189 -16.08 -5.84 -10.91
C TRP A 189 -16.15 -7.34 -11.21
N THR A 190 -15.46 -7.77 -12.25
CA THR A 190 -15.42 -9.18 -12.68
C THR A 190 -13.99 -9.69 -12.61
N GLU A 191 -13.78 -10.79 -11.90
CA GLU A 191 -12.49 -11.48 -11.87
C GLU A 191 -12.17 -12.04 -13.26
N VAL A 192 -10.96 -11.79 -13.74
CA VAL A 192 -10.43 -12.38 -14.97
C VAL A 192 -9.34 -13.39 -14.63
N PRO A 193 -9.09 -14.38 -15.52
CA PRO A 193 -7.96 -15.28 -15.38
C PRO A 193 -6.64 -14.53 -15.16
N HIS A 194 -5.68 -15.23 -14.57
CA HIS A 194 -4.30 -14.78 -14.39
C HIS A 194 -3.35 -15.96 -14.68
N PRO A 195 -2.04 -15.72 -14.87
CA PRO A 195 -1.06 -16.80 -14.98
C PRO A 195 -1.14 -17.77 -13.79
N ASP A 196 -1.01 -19.07 -14.04
CA ASP A 196 -0.81 -20.08 -12.99
C ASP A 196 0.64 -19.97 -12.48
N HIS A 197 0.86 -18.91 -11.72
CA HIS A 197 2.16 -18.47 -11.29
C HIS A 197 2.11 -18.06 -9.83
N TYR A 198 3.04 -18.59 -9.04
CA TYR A 198 2.93 -18.57 -7.59
C TYR A 198 3.97 -17.70 -6.91
N ARG A 199 4.95 -17.12 -7.63
CA ARG A 199 5.94 -16.20 -7.04
C ARG A 199 5.24 -14.91 -6.59
N LEU A 200 5.86 -14.16 -5.68
CA LEU A 200 5.30 -12.88 -5.24
C LEU A 200 5.22 -11.88 -6.41
N LEU A 201 4.07 -11.25 -6.59
CA LEU A 201 3.81 -10.21 -7.57
C LEU A 201 4.63 -8.96 -7.22
N TYR A 202 5.42 -8.48 -8.18
CA TYR A 202 6.11 -7.21 -8.08
C TYR A 202 5.15 -6.04 -8.35
N ASP A 203 4.45 -6.07 -9.48
CA ASP A 203 3.47 -5.05 -9.90
C ASP A 203 2.52 -5.61 -10.98
N GLY A 204 1.41 -4.91 -11.24
CA GLY A 204 0.47 -5.23 -12.31
C GLY A 204 -0.33 -4.00 -12.76
N ASN A 205 -0.59 -3.90 -14.07
CA ASN A 205 -1.37 -2.79 -14.64
C ASN A 205 -2.07 -3.18 -15.95
N PHE A 206 -2.94 -2.29 -16.42
CA PHE A 206 -3.43 -2.27 -17.80
C PHE A 206 -3.05 -0.93 -18.43
N ILE A 207 -2.64 -0.95 -19.70
CA ILE A 207 -2.35 0.27 -20.49
C ILE A 207 -3.52 0.65 -21.38
N ASP A 208 -4.39 -0.32 -21.68
CA ASP A 208 -5.64 -0.15 -22.40
C ASP A 208 -6.61 -1.27 -22.00
N GLU A 209 -7.83 -1.26 -22.54
CA GLU A 209 -8.93 -2.18 -22.20
C GLU A 209 -8.61 -3.67 -22.44
N LYS A 210 -7.56 -3.97 -23.21
CA LYS A 210 -7.19 -5.32 -23.64
C LYS A 210 -5.80 -5.71 -23.21
N THR A 211 -4.89 -4.75 -23.11
CA THR A 211 -3.47 -4.98 -22.88
C THR A 211 -3.12 -4.72 -21.42
N GLY A 212 -2.71 -5.79 -20.74
CA GLY A 212 -2.35 -5.75 -19.31
C GLY A 212 -1.13 -6.60 -19.01
N PHE A 213 -0.50 -6.30 -17.88
CA PHE A 213 0.79 -6.87 -17.48
C PHE A 213 0.75 -7.30 -16.01
N LEU A 214 1.42 -8.42 -15.73
CA LEU A 214 1.70 -8.90 -14.37
C LEU A 214 3.18 -9.24 -14.29
N SER A 215 3.90 -8.56 -13.40
CA SER A 215 5.32 -8.79 -13.14
C SER A 215 5.47 -9.53 -11.82
N TYR A 216 6.23 -10.61 -11.82
CA TYR A 216 6.46 -11.47 -10.67
C TYR A 216 7.93 -11.48 -10.24
N GLY A 217 8.18 -12.04 -9.06
CA GLY A 217 9.52 -12.47 -8.65
C GLY A 217 10.32 -11.46 -7.84
N ILE A 218 9.74 -10.85 -6.82
CA ILE A 218 10.44 -9.91 -5.91
C ILE A 218 11.66 -10.55 -5.21
N LEU A 219 11.59 -11.84 -4.90
CA LEU A 219 12.60 -12.56 -4.11
C LEU A 219 13.61 -13.27 -5.02
N ASN A 220 14.87 -12.81 -4.96
CA ASN A 220 16.00 -13.34 -5.72
C ASN A 220 15.67 -13.60 -7.20
N PRO A 221 15.23 -12.58 -7.96
CA PRO A 221 15.01 -12.74 -9.39
C PRO A 221 16.35 -12.95 -10.12
N GLU A 222 16.39 -13.94 -11.01
CA GLU A 222 17.54 -14.19 -11.89
C GLU A 222 17.35 -13.56 -13.28
N GLU A 223 16.10 -13.44 -13.70
CA GLU A 223 15.61 -12.82 -14.94
C GLU A 223 14.22 -12.20 -14.69
N PRO A 224 13.79 -11.21 -15.50
CA PRO A 224 12.48 -10.62 -15.36
C PRO A 224 11.37 -11.61 -15.72
N ASP A 225 10.33 -11.61 -14.90
CA ASP A 225 9.23 -12.55 -14.98
C ASP A 225 7.93 -11.79 -15.26
N LEU A 226 7.74 -11.45 -16.53
CA LEU A 226 6.65 -10.59 -17.02
C LEU A 226 5.66 -11.41 -17.84
N TYR A 227 4.38 -11.27 -17.54
CA TYR A 227 3.27 -11.82 -18.31
C TYR A 227 2.46 -10.69 -18.94
N VAL A 228 1.94 -10.93 -20.13
CA VAL A 228 1.09 -10.00 -20.88
C VAL A 228 -0.21 -10.69 -21.31
N THR A 229 -1.31 -9.93 -21.25
CA THR A 229 -2.57 -10.23 -21.92
C THR A 229 -2.79 -9.21 -23.03
N GLN A 230 -3.46 -9.60 -24.11
CA GLN A 230 -3.91 -8.70 -25.20
C GLN A 230 -5.39 -8.91 -25.53
N ASP A 231 -6.12 -9.60 -24.63
CA ASP A 231 -7.52 -9.98 -24.79
C ASP A 231 -8.38 -9.65 -23.55
N GLY A 232 -7.93 -8.69 -22.73
CA GLY A 232 -8.65 -8.24 -21.54
C GLY A 232 -8.56 -9.24 -20.40
N GLY A 233 -7.42 -9.92 -20.25
CA GLY A 233 -7.17 -10.88 -19.18
C GLY A 233 -7.77 -12.27 -19.39
N GLN A 234 -8.34 -12.56 -20.57
CA GLN A 234 -8.88 -13.90 -20.86
C GLN A 234 -7.76 -14.94 -21.01
N SER A 235 -6.61 -14.54 -21.54
CA SER A 235 -5.40 -15.34 -21.61
C SER A 235 -4.15 -14.50 -21.35
N TRP A 236 -3.13 -15.17 -20.81
CA TRP A 236 -1.85 -14.56 -20.47
C TRP A 236 -0.71 -15.41 -21.02
N VAL A 237 0.32 -14.74 -21.53
CA VAL A 237 1.55 -15.36 -22.03
C VAL A 237 2.76 -14.69 -21.41
N SER A 238 3.85 -15.46 -21.23
CA SER A 238 5.12 -14.88 -20.79
C SER A 238 5.69 -14.00 -21.90
N ALA A 239 6.08 -12.78 -21.54
CA ALA A 239 6.70 -11.84 -22.46
C ALA A 239 8.19 -12.17 -22.66
N SER A 240 8.66 -12.07 -23.89
CA SER A 240 10.08 -12.29 -24.22
C SER A 240 10.86 -10.99 -24.07
N ILE A 241 11.85 -10.96 -23.17
CA ILE A 241 12.68 -9.77 -22.95
C ILE A 241 14.10 -10.07 -23.43
N GLU A 242 14.53 -9.39 -24.49
CA GLU A 242 15.84 -9.56 -25.10
C GLU A 242 16.90 -8.77 -24.33
N ILE A 243 17.43 -9.38 -23.27
CA ILE A 243 18.51 -8.80 -22.46
C ILE A 243 19.86 -9.12 -23.12
N PRO A 244 20.73 -8.14 -23.39
CA PRO A 244 22.09 -8.42 -23.85
C PRO A 244 22.89 -9.22 -22.81
N ASP A 245 23.76 -10.12 -23.26
CA ASP A 245 24.53 -11.03 -22.39
C ASP A 245 25.27 -10.33 -21.24
N GLU A 246 25.75 -9.11 -21.47
CA GLU A 246 26.47 -8.30 -20.46
C GLU A 246 25.59 -7.83 -19.30
N TYR A 247 24.25 -7.83 -19.48
CA TYR A 247 23.25 -7.43 -18.50
C TYR A 247 22.45 -8.61 -17.92
N HIS A 248 22.76 -9.85 -18.30
CA HIS A 248 22.18 -11.02 -17.66
C HIS A 248 22.45 -11.01 -16.15
N HIS A 249 21.43 -11.30 -15.35
CA HIS A 249 21.45 -11.20 -13.89
C HIS A 249 21.68 -9.80 -13.31
N ILE A 250 21.77 -8.76 -14.16
CA ILE A 250 21.82 -7.36 -13.73
C ILE A 250 20.42 -6.76 -13.75
N PHE A 251 19.73 -6.83 -14.89
CA PHE A 251 18.35 -6.37 -15.02
C PHE A 251 17.41 -7.55 -14.85
N THR A 252 16.81 -7.67 -13.67
CA THR A 252 16.16 -8.90 -13.22
C THR A 252 14.72 -8.70 -12.79
N THR A 253 14.24 -7.47 -12.61
CA THR A 253 12.85 -7.21 -12.21
C THR A 253 12.21 -6.21 -13.15
N ALA A 254 11.23 -6.67 -13.91
CA ALA A 254 10.43 -5.83 -14.80
C ALA A 254 9.48 -4.97 -13.97
N GLU A 255 9.47 -3.67 -14.21
CA GLU A 255 8.37 -2.80 -13.81
C GLU A 255 7.16 -3.05 -14.72
N THR A 256 6.02 -2.43 -14.41
CA THR A 256 4.92 -2.46 -15.36
C THR A 256 5.15 -1.48 -16.50
N PRO A 257 4.84 -1.85 -17.76
CA PRO A 257 5.02 -0.95 -18.89
C PRO A 257 4.14 0.30 -18.86
N TYR A 258 4.62 1.35 -19.52
CA TYR A 258 3.88 2.60 -19.73
C TYR A 258 4.08 3.12 -21.15
N ILE A 259 3.19 4.03 -21.57
CA ILE A 259 3.26 4.68 -22.89
C ILE A 259 4.11 5.95 -22.78
N GLU A 260 5.16 6.04 -23.60
CA GLU A 260 5.97 7.24 -23.78
C GLU A 260 5.88 7.69 -25.25
N GLY A 261 5.12 8.75 -25.51
CA GLY A 261 4.85 9.20 -26.88
C GLY A 261 4.07 8.14 -27.66
N ASN A 262 4.75 7.44 -28.58
CA ASN A 262 4.19 6.37 -29.40
C ASN A 262 4.72 4.99 -29.01
N ASP A 263 5.68 4.92 -28.09
CA ASP A 263 6.38 3.70 -27.73
C ASP A 263 5.80 3.12 -26.44
N LEU A 264 5.67 1.80 -26.43
CA LEU A 264 5.41 1.05 -25.21
C LEU A 264 6.76 0.74 -24.56
N VAL A 265 7.00 1.32 -23.39
CA VAL A 265 8.28 1.29 -22.68
C VAL A 265 8.20 0.36 -21.48
N LEU A 266 9.22 -0.48 -21.31
CA LEU A 266 9.44 -1.30 -20.12
C LEU A 266 10.77 -0.89 -19.48
N LEU A 267 10.74 -0.62 -18.18
CA LEU A 267 11.94 -0.49 -17.37
C LEU A 267 12.18 -1.79 -16.61
N VAL A 268 13.44 -2.24 -16.60
CA VAL A 268 13.86 -3.41 -15.84
C VAL A 268 14.93 -2.98 -14.84
N ASN A 269 14.60 -3.05 -13.56
CA ASN A 269 15.51 -2.73 -12.47
C ASN A 269 16.32 -3.95 -12.03
N GLN A 270 17.19 -3.74 -11.05
CA GLN A 270 18.22 -4.71 -10.67
C GLN A 270 17.78 -5.68 -9.56
N GLY A 271 16.49 -5.67 -9.21
CA GLY A 271 15.95 -6.46 -8.10
C GLY A 271 16.49 -6.02 -6.74
N SER A 272 16.10 -6.77 -5.70
CA SER A 272 16.37 -6.40 -4.30
C SER A 272 17.85 -6.45 -3.88
N SER A 273 18.72 -7.06 -4.69
CA SER A 273 20.15 -7.24 -4.37
C SER A 273 21.10 -6.65 -5.42
N GLY A 274 20.58 -5.91 -6.40
CA GLY A 274 21.39 -5.34 -7.47
C GLY A 274 22.25 -4.18 -7.01
N ASP A 275 23.55 -4.20 -7.37
CA ASP A 275 24.52 -3.16 -7.03
C ASP A 275 25.27 -2.62 -8.27
N TYR A 276 24.86 -3.01 -9.47
CA TYR A 276 25.47 -2.57 -10.71
C TYR A 276 25.33 -1.05 -10.86
N LYS A 277 26.48 -0.39 -11.06
CA LYS A 277 26.59 1.09 -11.02
C LYS A 277 25.96 1.72 -9.76
N GLY A 278 26.06 1.01 -8.63
CA GLY A 278 25.53 1.45 -7.34
C GLY A 278 24.00 1.34 -7.23
N GLY A 279 23.36 0.51 -8.05
CA GLY A 279 21.90 0.32 -8.05
C GLY A 279 21.12 1.48 -8.66
N LYS A 280 21.80 2.40 -9.35
CA LYS A 280 21.21 3.66 -9.83
C LYS A 280 20.76 3.63 -11.29
N VAL A 281 20.80 2.48 -11.92
CA VAL A 281 20.46 2.33 -13.34
C VAL A 281 19.44 1.24 -13.56
N LYS A 282 18.59 1.44 -14.55
CA LYS A 282 17.62 0.47 -15.06
C LYS A 282 17.90 0.24 -16.55
N GLY A 283 17.51 -0.90 -17.09
CA GLY A 283 17.47 -1.14 -18.53
C GLY A 283 16.16 -0.63 -19.11
N LYS A 284 16.21 0.20 -20.15
CA LYS A 284 15.03 0.63 -20.91
C LYS A 284 14.85 -0.25 -22.13
N PHE A 285 13.65 -0.77 -22.31
CA PHE A 285 13.24 -1.64 -23.40
C PHE A 285 12.00 -1.06 -24.09
N ILE A 286 11.84 -1.36 -25.37
CA ILE A 286 10.67 -0.97 -26.17
C ILE A 286 10.05 -2.22 -26.79
N SER A 287 8.73 -2.25 -26.88
CA SER A 287 7.97 -3.27 -27.60
C SER A 287 7.32 -2.69 -28.85
N GLU A 288 7.35 -3.46 -29.94
CA GLU A 288 6.66 -3.16 -31.21
C GLU A 288 5.41 -4.04 -31.42
N ASP A 289 5.14 -4.97 -30.51
CA ASP A 289 4.09 -6.00 -30.62
C ASP A 289 3.14 -6.01 -29.41
N ASN A 290 2.92 -4.83 -28.81
CA ASN A 290 2.06 -4.60 -27.65
C ASN A 290 2.45 -5.48 -26.44
N GLY A 291 3.75 -5.64 -26.21
CA GLY A 291 4.34 -6.20 -25.00
C GLY A 291 4.59 -7.72 -25.03
N LEU A 292 4.46 -8.38 -26.19
CA LEU A 292 4.83 -9.79 -26.35
C LEU A 292 6.34 -9.98 -26.37
N SER A 293 7.06 -9.05 -27.00
CA SER A 293 8.52 -9.00 -27.02
C SER A 293 9.06 -7.60 -26.75
N TRP A 294 10.26 -7.55 -26.18
CA TRP A 294 10.92 -6.33 -25.72
C TRP A 294 12.39 -6.32 -26.14
N SER A 295 12.80 -5.27 -26.84
CA SER A 295 14.21 -5.09 -27.25
C SER A 295 14.88 -3.99 -26.43
N PHE A 296 16.07 -4.31 -25.91
CA PHE A 296 16.88 -3.38 -25.14
C PHE A 296 17.25 -2.13 -25.97
N GLN A 297 17.17 -0.96 -25.34
CA GLN A 297 17.54 0.31 -25.94
C GLN A 297 18.83 0.86 -25.35
N HIS A 298 18.80 1.20 -24.06
CA HIS A 298 19.92 1.77 -23.32
C HIS A 298 19.64 1.70 -21.81
N GLU A 299 20.66 2.00 -21.01
CA GLU A 299 20.50 2.21 -19.58
C GLU A 299 19.93 3.61 -19.31
N VAL A 300 19.07 3.72 -18.32
CA VAL A 300 18.55 4.99 -17.80
C VAL A 300 18.85 5.10 -16.31
N TYR A 301 18.87 6.32 -15.77
CA TYR A 301 18.99 6.50 -14.33
C TYR A 301 17.68 6.09 -13.65
N ALA A 302 17.77 5.50 -12.45
CA ALA A 302 16.60 5.04 -11.70
C ALA A 302 15.68 6.19 -11.23
N ASP A 303 16.22 7.41 -11.20
CA ASP A 303 15.55 8.64 -10.74
C ASP A 303 14.99 9.48 -11.92
N GLU A 304 15.11 9.01 -13.17
CA GLU A 304 14.52 9.65 -14.37
C GLU A 304 13.07 9.21 -14.60
#